data_AF-A0A520YWB8-F1
#
_entry.id   AF-A0A520YWB8-F1
#
_cell.length_a   1.000
_cell.length_b   1.000
_cell.length_c   1.000
_cell.angle_alpha   90.00
_cell.angle_beta   90.00
_cell.angle_gamma   90.00
#
_symmetry.space_group_name_H-M   'P 1'
#
loop_
_entity.id
_entity.type
_entity.pdbx_description
1 polymer ?
#
loop_
_entity_poly.entity_id
_entity_poly.type
_entity_poly.pdbx_seq_one_letter_code
_entity_poly.pdbx_strand_id
1 'polypeptide(L)'
;MSFGLKQSSYEAVLYVNRSKVLKEMLYSEFEAVLDQVVSEPAYLDETCHAVYLKIDIRLNIVAAVFFCIDFDKQGNADRRWNL
;
A
#
# COMPACT_ATOMS: atom_id res chain seq x y z
N MET A 1 -9.20 -25.57 -19.44
CA MET A 1 -9.80 -25.29 -18.12
C MET A 1 -9.28 -23.96 -17.64
N SER A 2 -10.08 -22.91 -17.75
CA SER A 2 -9.74 -21.59 -17.20
C SER A 2 -9.92 -21.65 -15.69
N PHE A 3 -8.82 -21.67 -14.95
CA PHE A 3 -8.83 -21.31 -13.53
C PHE A 3 -9.18 -19.83 -13.45
N GLY A 4 -10.47 -19.53 -13.41
CA GLY A 4 -10.94 -18.24 -12.95
C GLY A 4 -10.48 -18.11 -11.52
N LEU A 5 -9.41 -17.35 -11.28
CA LEU A 5 -9.03 -16.88 -9.97
C LEU A 5 -10.26 -16.16 -9.42
N LYS A 6 -11.05 -16.87 -8.61
CA LYS A 6 -12.14 -16.26 -7.89
C LYS A 6 -11.44 -15.34 -6.90
N GLN A 7 -11.36 -14.06 -7.24
CA GLN A 7 -10.83 -13.00 -6.37
C GLN A 7 -11.65 -13.07 -5.09
N SER A 8 -11.15 -13.82 -4.11
CA SER A 8 -11.89 -14.14 -2.88
C SER A 8 -11.62 -13.12 -1.78
N SER A 9 -10.72 -12.17 -2.07
CA SER A 9 -10.38 -11.05 -1.21
C SER A 9 -9.89 -9.86 -2.04
N TYR A 10 -10.24 -8.66 -1.60
CA TYR A 10 -9.67 -7.40 -2.03
C TYR A 10 -8.46 -7.06 -1.16
N GLU A 11 -7.51 -6.34 -1.75
CA GLU A 11 -6.28 -5.94 -1.10
C GLU A 11 -6.09 -4.45 -1.32
N ALA A 12 -5.89 -3.71 -0.23
CA ALA A 12 -5.78 -2.27 -0.25
C ALA A 12 -4.66 -1.81 0.68
N VAL A 13 -4.05 -0.68 0.37
CA VAL A 13 -3.06 -0.02 1.21
C VAL A 13 -3.56 1.37 1.56
N LEU A 14 -3.52 1.68 2.85
CA LEU A 14 -3.89 2.97 3.40
C LEU A 14 -2.66 3.68 3.93
N TYR A 15 -2.42 4.91 3.50
CA TYR A 15 -1.47 5.79 4.15
C TYR A 15 -2.15 6.53 5.28
N VAL A 16 -1.58 6.42 6.47
CA VAL A 16 -2.10 7.00 7.70
C VAL A 16 -1.08 7.96 8.28
N ASN A 17 -1.56 9.08 8.80
CA ASN A 17 -0.73 10.00 9.55
C ASN A 17 -1.49 10.47 10.79
N ARG A 18 -0.90 10.20 11.96
CA ARG A 18 -1.44 10.44 13.31
C ARG A 18 -2.82 9.81 13.53
N SER A 19 -3.86 10.44 12.97
CA SER A 19 -5.27 10.07 13.15
C SER A 19 -6.10 10.28 11.88
N LYS A 20 -5.47 10.46 10.73
CA LYS A 20 -6.14 10.64 9.44
C LYS A 20 -5.60 9.64 8.41
N VAL A 21 -6.50 9.09 7.60
CA VAL A 21 -6.14 8.44 6.35
C VAL A 21 -5.83 9.56 5.37
N LEU A 22 -4.60 9.57 4.85
CA LEU A 22 -4.16 10.55 3.86
C LEU A 22 -4.49 10.10 2.44
N LYS A 23 -4.31 8.80 2.17
CA LYS A 23 -4.52 8.20 0.86
C LYS A 23 -4.93 6.74 1.00
N GLU A 24 -5.78 6.29 0.10
CA GLU A 24 -6.17 4.90 -0.05
C GLU A 24 -5.91 4.47 -1.50
N MET A 25 -5.37 3.28 -1.68
CA MET A 25 -5.06 2.72 -3.01
C MET A 25 -5.18 1.21 -3.00
N LEU A 26 -5.36 0.61 -4.18
CA LEU A 26 -5.30 -0.84 -4.33
C LEU A 26 -3.87 -1.33 -4.14
N TYR A 27 -3.71 -2.58 -3.70
CA TYR A 27 -2.39 -3.17 -3.53
C TYR A 27 -1.57 -3.16 -4.85
N SER A 28 -2.21 -3.37 -6.00
CA SER A 28 -1.55 -3.28 -7.31
C SER A 28 -1.02 -1.88 -7.64
N GLU A 29 -1.70 -0.83 -7.16
CA GLU A 29 -1.22 0.55 -7.32
C GLU A 29 -0.04 0.83 -6.40
N PHE A 30 -0.08 0.25 -5.19
CA PHE A 30 1.02 0.32 -4.24
C PHE A 30 2.27 -0.41 -4.74
N GLU A 31 2.12 -1.58 -5.38
CA GLU A 31 3.24 -2.28 -6.03
C GLU A 31 3.93 -1.40 -7.09
N ALA A 32 3.18 -0.63 -7.86
CA ALA A 32 3.75 0.32 -8.83
C ALA A 32 4.54 1.46 -8.16
N VAL A 33 4.17 1.87 -6.94
CA VAL A 33 4.93 2.83 -6.13
C VAL A 33 6.25 2.20 -5.66
N LEU A 34 6.22 0.94 -5.21
CA LEU A 34 7.43 0.21 -4.80
C LEU A 34 8.40 -0.02 -5.97
N ASP A 35 7.87 -0.28 -7.17
CA ASP A 35 8.67 -0.43 -8.38
C ASP A 35 9.31 0.88 -8.87
N GLN A 36 9.13 1.99 -8.14
CA GLN A 36 9.59 3.34 -8.48
C GLN A 36 8.98 3.87 -9.80
N VAL A 37 7.86 3.28 -10.24
CA VAL A 37 7.14 3.73 -11.44
C VAL A 37 6.35 5.00 -11.15
N VAL A 38 5.98 5.22 -9.88
CA VAL A 38 5.24 6.39 -9.41
C VAL A 38 5.97 7.00 -8.22
N SER A 39 6.59 8.16 -8.43
CA SER A 39 7.13 8.97 -7.32
C SER A 39 5.99 9.69 -6.63
N GLU A 40 6.00 9.71 -5.29
CA GLU A 40 5.03 10.49 -4.51
C GLU A 40 5.69 11.73 -3.90
N PRO A 41 5.73 12.86 -4.64
CA PRO A 41 6.39 14.08 -4.18
C PRO A 41 5.72 14.71 -2.95
N ALA A 42 4.52 14.25 -2.58
CA ALA A 42 3.86 14.67 -1.34
C ALA A 42 4.57 14.18 -0.06
N TYR A 43 5.47 13.18 -0.17
CA TYR A 43 6.12 12.52 0.97
C TYR A 43 7.66 12.57 0.90
N LEU A 44 8.22 13.59 0.26
CA LEU A 44 9.67 13.78 0.14
C LEU A 44 10.35 13.86 1.52
N ASP A 45 11.34 12.98 1.76
CA ASP A 45 12.14 12.94 3.00
C ASP A 45 11.29 12.69 4.28
N GLU A 46 10.12 12.06 4.13
CA GLU A 46 9.23 11.71 5.25
C GLU A 46 9.02 10.18 5.37
N THR A 47 8.93 9.70 6.61
CA THR A 47 8.49 8.34 6.94
C THR A 47 6.96 8.28 6.91
N CYS A 48 6.41 7.53 5.97
CA CYS A 48 4.98 7.28 5.88
C CYS A 48 4.58 6.04 6.66
N HIS A 49 3.51 6.15 7.45
CA HIS A 49 2.89 4.98 8.06
C HIS A 49 1.83 4.44 7.10
N ALA A 50 1.93 3.16 6.79
CA ALA A 50 1.05 2.49 5.85
C ALA A 50 0.44 1.23 6.47
N VAL A 51 -0.76 0.88 6.00
CA VAL A 51 -1.49 -0.30 6.46
C VAL A 51 -1.97 -1.07 5.25
N TYR A 52 -1.46 -2.28 5.09
CA TYR A 52 -1.99 -3.24 4.13
C TYR A 52 -3.20 -3.93 4.75
N LEU A 53 -4.31 -3.94 4.04
CA LEU A 53 -5.56 -4.56 4.45
C LEU A 53 -5.92 -5.67 3.48
N LYS A 54 -6.32 -6.81 4.05
CA LYS A 54 -7.01 -7.86 3.31
C LYS A 54 -8.48 -7.82 3.68
N ILE A 55 -9.32 -7.72 2.66
CA ILE A 55 -10.75 -7.51 2.79
C ILE A 55 -11.47 -8.67 2.10
N ASP A 56 -12.44 -9.31 2.76
CA ASP A 56 -13.21 -10.37 2.14
C ASP A 56 -14.23 -9.83 1.11
N ILE A 57 -14.89 -10.72 0.36
CA ILE A 57 -15.94 -10.33 -0.60
C ILE A 57 -17.18 -9.67 0.03
N ARG A 58 -17.30 -9.70 1.36
CA ARG A 58 -18.37 -9.06 2.13
C ARG A 58 -17.92 -7.72 2.73
N LEU A 59 -16.75 -7.22 2.33
CA LEU A 59 -16.13 -5.98 2.82
C LEU A 59 -15.72 -6.01 4.29
N ASN A 60 -15.53 -7.20 4.88
CA ASN A 60 -14.94 -7.33 6.21
C ASN A 60 -13.42 -7.32 6.11
N ILE A 61 -12.76 -6.52 6.97
CA ILE A 61 -11.31 -6.56 7.12
C ILE A 61 -10.94 -7.86 7.84
N VAL A 62 -10.26 -8.77 7.14
CA VAL A 62 -9.83 -10.07 7.67
C VAL A 62 -8.38 -10.08 8.14
N ALA A 63 -7.55 -9.15 7.65
CA ALA A 63 -6.19 -8.95 8.11
C ALA A 63 -5.76 -7.49 7.91
N ALA A 64 -4.85 -7.03 8.79
CA ALA A 64 -4.21 -5.73 8.70
C ALA A 64 -2.74 -5.85 9.08
N VAL A 65 -1.83 -5.36 8.24
CA VAL A 65 -0.39 -5.31 8.49
C VAL A 65 0.05 -3.86 8.48
N PHE A 66 0.60 -3.41 9.61
CA PHE A 66 1.06 -2.04 9.80
C PHE A 66 2.57 -1.97 9.59
N PHE A 67 3.01 -1.03 8.76
CA PHE A 67 4.41 -0.86 8.44
C PHE A 67 4.73 0.61 8.15
N CYS A 68 6.02 0.92 8.15
CA CYS A 68 6.51 2.24 7.76
C CYS A 68 7.32 2.11 6.47
N ILE A 69 7.21 3.12 5.60
CA ILE A 69 8.02 3.25 4.39
C ILE A 69 8.74 4.59 4.49
N ASP A 70 10.05 4.56 4.31
CA ASP A 70 10.84 5.76 4.12
C ASP A 70 10.92 6.08 2.63
N PHE A 71 10.53 7.31 2.29
CA PHE A 71 10.69 7.85 0.95
C PHE A 71 11.97 8.67 0.89
N ASP A 72 12.77 8.45 -0.16
CA ASP A 72 13.99 9.21 -0.38
C ASP A 72 13.70 10.66 -0.80
N LYS A 73 14.76 11.47 -0.93
CA LYS A 73 14.68 12.88 -1.35
C LYS A 73 14.17 13.08 -2.78
N GLN A 74 13.93 12.01 -3.52
CA GLN A 74 13.36 12.02 -4.86
C GLN A 74 11.91 11.49 -4.85
N GLY A 75 11.37 11.13 -3.68
CA GLY A 75 10.01 10.63 -3.51
C GLY A 75 9.87 9.16 -3.90
N ASN A 76 10.98 8.42 -3.98
CA ASN A 76 10.98 6.99 -4.25
C ASN A 76 10.97 6.21 -2.94
N ALA A 77 10.17 5.15 -2.88
CA ALA A 77 10.24 4.19 -1.78
C ALA A 77 11.61 3.49 -1.77
N ASP A 78 12.12 3.18 -0.57
CA ASP A 78 13.33 2.38 -0.43
C ASP A 78 13.17 1.03 -1.15
N ARG A 79 14.05 0.76 -2.13
CA ARG A 79 14.10 -0.49 -2.90
C ARG A 79 14.29 -1.75 -2.06
N ARG A 80 14.76 -1.61 -0.82
CA ARG A 80 14.94 -2.74 0.11
C ARG A 80 13.66 -3.10 0.85
N TRP A 81 12.60 -2.34 0.66
CA TRP A 81 11.32 -2.63 1.26
C TRP A 81 10.72 -3.89 0.64
N ASN A 82 10.57 -4.93 1.46
CA ASN A 82 10.01 -6.22 1.07
C ASN A 82 9.04 -6.66 2.17
N LEU A 83 7.83 -7.08 1.78
CA LEU A 83 6.76 -7.51 2.70
C LEU A 83 6.70 -9.04 2.74
#